data_AF-A0A3B0YCF1-F1
#
_entry.id   AF-A0A3B0YCF1-F1
#
_cell.length_a   1.000
_cell.length_b   1.000
_cell.length_c   1.000
_cell.angle_alpha   90.00
_cell.angle_beta   90.00
_cell.angle_gamma   90.00
#
_symmetry.space_group_name_H-M   'P 1'
#
loop_
_entity.id
_entity.type
_entity.pdbx_description
1 polymer ?
#
loop_
_entity_poly.entity_id
_entity_poly.type
_entity_poly.pdbx_seq_one_letter_code
_entity_poly.pdbx_strand_id
1 'polypeptide(L)' 'MDVMIIASEACTHGKNLARELDDLGIDYRLVHVEAEPELVEKYNIRHSPNLVVDGEVKFRRQPTEHELRECLNCE' A
#
# COMPACT_ATOMS: atom_id res chain seq x y z
N MET A 1 -13.59 2.67 -0.51
CA MET A 1 -12.29 2.69 -1.20
C MET A 1 -11.58 1.42 -0.83
N ASP A 2 -11.15 0.61 -1.80
CA ASP A 2 -10.38 -0.60 -1.50
C ASP A 2 -8.88 -0.27 -1.51
N VAL A 3 -8.29 -0.06 -0.34
CA VAL A 3 -6.88 0.27 -0.20
C VAL A 3 -6.11 -0.98 0.24
N MET A 4 -5.06 -1.32 -0.49
CA MET A 4 -4.17 -2.43 -0.20
C MET A 4 -2.73 -1.97 -0.15
N ILE A 5 -2.02 -2.38 0.89
CA ILE A 5 -0.55 -2.28 0.96
C ILE A 5 0.01 -3.65 0.63
N ILE A 6 0.81 -3.74 -0.41
CA ILE A 6 1.55 -4.97 -0.75
C ILE A 6 3.02 -4.77 -0.37
N ALA A 7 3.47 -5.46 0.66
CA ALA A 7 4.83 -5.35 1.19
C ALA A 7 5.31 -6.68 1.79
N SER A 8 6.63 -6.92 1.82
CA SER A 8 7.17 -8.06 2.56
C SER A 8 7.03 -7.89 4.07
N GLU A 9 6.93 -9.00 4.81
CA GLU A 9 6.84 -8.98 6.28
C GLU A 9 8.01 -8.24 6.95
N ALA A 10 9.20 -8.35 6.36
CA ALA A 10 10.41 -7.69 6.82
C ALA A 10 10.52 -6.21 6.38
N CYS A 11 9.57 -5.68 5.60
CA CYS A 11 9.66 -4.32 5.06
C CYS A 11 9.27 -3.26 6.10
N THR A 12 10.26 -2.55 6.64
CA THR A 12 10.01 -1.41 7.55
C THR A 12 9.20 -0.29 6.88
N HIS A 13 9.41 -0.04 5.58
CA HIS A 13 8.65 0.97 4.84
C HIS A 13 7.16 0.63 4.68
N GLY A 14 6.82 -0.67 4.60
CA GLY A 14 5.42 -1.12 4.60
C GLY A 14 4.71 -0.80 5.91
N LYS A 15 5.40 -0.99 7.05
CA LYS A 15 4.87 -0.64 8.38
C LYS A 15 4.68 0.87 8.53
N ASN A 16 5.61 1.67 8.01
CA ASN A 16 5.46 3.12 8.03
C ASN A 16 4.23 3.55 7.19
N LEU A 17 4.08 3.04 5.97
CA LEU A 17 2.90 3.33 5.14
C LEU A 17 1.58 2.93 5.81
N ALA A 18 1.55 1.76 6.46
CA ALA A 18 0.39 1.30 7.21
C ALA A 18 0.02 2.26 8.35
N ARG A 19 1.03 2.80 9.04
CA ARG A 19 0.83 3.82 10.07
C ARG A 19 0.32 5.14 9.50
N GLU A 20 0.86 5.62 8.38
CA GLU A 20 0.34 6.85 7.73
C GLU A 20 -1.14 6.70 7.37
N LEU A 21 -1.56 5.53 6.85
CA LEU A 21 -2.99 5.29 6.56
C LEU A 21 -3.85 5.24 7.83
N ASP A 22 -3.34 4.67 8.92
CA ASP A 22 -4.01 4.65 10.23
C ASP A 22 -4.18 6.08 10.80
N ASP A 23 -3.12 6.89 10.72
CA ASP A 23 -3.13 8.30 11.13
C ASP A 23 -4.10 9.14 10.26
N LEU A 24 -4.30 8.76 8.99
CA LEU A 24 -5.31 9.33 8.09
C LEU A 24 -6.73 8.77 8.30
N GLY A 25 -6.91 7.76 9.14
CA GLY A 25 -8.20 7.12 9.39
C GLY A 25 -8.72 6.31 8.19
N ILE A 26 -7.82 5.80 7.34
CA ILE A 26 -8.16 5.05 6.14
C ILE A 26 -8.09 3.56 6.42
N ASP A 27 -9.19 2.85 6.17
CA ASP A 27 -9.20 1.39 6.17
C ASP A 27 -8.34 0.85 5.02
N TYR A 28 -7.41 -0.05 5.35
CA TYR A 28 -6.54 -0.71 4.38
C TYR A 28 -6.35 -2.19 4.70
N ARG A 29 -5.99 -2.96 3.68
CA ARG A 29 -5.59 -4.36 3.79
C ARG A 29 -4.08 -4.46 3.61
N LEU A 30 -3.37 -4.94 4.61
CA LEU A 30 -1.95 -5.26 4.49
C LEU A 30 -1.80 -6.68 3.96
N VAL A 31 -1.25 -6.80 2.75
CA VAL A 31 -0.98 -8.08 2.10
C VAL A 31 0.52 -8.31 2.05
N HIS A 32 0.93 -9.48 2.54
CA HIS A 32 2.31 -9.91 2.50
C HIS A 32 2.61 -10.64 1.20
N VAL A 33 3.69 -10.25 0.52
CA VAL A 33 4.11 -10.87 -0.75
C VAL A 33 4.44 -12.35 -0.57
N GLU A 34 4.85 -12.74 0.64
CA GLU A 34 5.12 -14.12 1.03
C GLU A 34 3.84 -14.95 1.24
N ALA A 35 2.73 -14.30 1.61
CA ALA A 35 1.45 -14.96 1.86
C ALA A 35 0.59 -15.08 0.60
N GLU A 36 0.63 -14.08 -0.30
CA GLU A 36 -0.18 -14.03 -1.52
C GLU A 36 0.66 -13.74 -2.77
N PRO A 37 1.47 -14.71 -3.25
CA PRO A 37 2.30 -14.54 -4.44
C PRO A 37 1.49 -14.27 -5.71
N GLU A 38 0.25 -14.72 -5.77
CA GLU A 38 -0.67 -14.46 -6.89
C GLU A 38 -0.96 -12.96 -7.09
N LEU A 39 -1.01 -12.18 -6.01
CA LEU A 39 -1.16 -10.72 -6.10
C LEU A 39 0.11 -10.04 -6.59
N VAL A 40 1.27 -10.59 -6.25
CA VAL A 40 2.58 -10.10 -6.73
C VAL A 40 2.64 -10.22 -8.25
N GLU A 41 2.22 -11.37 -8.80
CA GLU A 41 2.15 -11.58 -10.25
C GLU A 41 1.07 -10.72 -10.90
N LYS A 42 -0.15 -10.70 -10.34
CA LYS A 42 -1.29 -9.92 -10.84
C LYS A 42 -0.95 -8.43 -11.01
N TYR A 43 -0.26 -7.85 -10.03
CA TYR A 43 0.12 -6.44 -10.04
C TYR A 43 1.56 -6.18 -10.53
N ASN A 44 2.26 -7.23 -10.99
CA ASN A 44 3.67 -7.19 -11.45
C ASN A 44 4.58 -6.45 -10.44
N ILE A 45 4.46 -6.83 -9.18
CA ILE A 45 5.19 -6.24 -8.05
C ILE A 45 6.64 -6.72 -8.08
N ARG A 46 7.59 -5.79 -8.18
CA ARG A 46 9.04 -6.08 -8.22
C ARG A 46 9.81 -5.58 -7.00
N HIS A 47 9.24 -4.61 -6.29
CA HIS A 47 9.83 -3.95 -5.13
C HIS A 47 8.72 -3.67 -4.12
N SER A 48 9.04 -3.63 -2.83
CA SER A 48 8.12 -3.27 -1.75
C SER A 48 8.48 -1.90 -1.15
N PRO A 49 7.51 -1.11 -0.65
CA PRO A 49 6.07 -1.36 -0.60
C PRO A 49 5.33 -0.82 -1.82
N ASN A 50 4.11 -1.30 -2.06
CA ASN A 50 3.20 -0.78 -3.08
C ASN A 50 1.85 -0.46 -2.47
N LEU A 51 1.23 0.62 -2.94
CA LEU A 51 -0.13 0.98 -2.61
C LEU A 51 -1.02 0.69 -3.82
N VAL A 52 -2.01 -0.15 -3.63
CA VAL A 52 -3.06 -0.45 -4.59
C VAL A 52 -4.34 0.20 -4.07
N VAL A 53 -5.02 0.96 -4.92
CA VAL A 53 -6.28 1.61 -4.59
C VAL A 53 -7.30 1.26 -5.67
N ASP A 54 -8.42 0.68 -5.26
CA ASP A 54 -9.50 0.22 -6.14
C ASP A 54 -8.99 -0.70 -7.29
N GLY A 55 -8.01 -1.55 -6.98
CA GLY A 55 -7.39 -2.48 -7.92
C GLY A 55 -6.33 -1.87 -8.84
N GLU A 56 -5.95 -0.61 -8.66
CA GLU A 56 -4.89 0.05 -9.43
C GLU A 56 -3.67 0.34 -8.57
N VAL A 57 -2.47 0.01 -9.05
CA VAL A 57 -1.22 0.35 -8.36
C VAL A 57 -0.98 1.86 -8.47
N LYS A 58 -1.27 2.61 -7.40
CA LYS A 58 -1.06 4.06 -7.34
C LYS A 58 0.39 4.40 -6.98
N PHE A 59 1.01 3.63 -6.09
CA PHE A 59 2.40 3.84 -5.69
C PHE A 59 3.18 2.53 -5.67
N ARG A 60 4.45 2.60 -6.08
CA ARG A 60 5.44 1.50 -6.02
C ARG A 60 6.63 1.81 -5.11
N ARG A 61 6.41 2.75 -4.19
CA ARG A 61 7.35 3.25 -3.19
C ARG A 61 6.56 3.64 -1.95
N GLN A 62 7.25 4.08 -0.91
CA GLN A 62 6.61 4.79 0.20
C GLN A 62 6.17 6.20 -0.29
N PRO A 63 4.87 6.50 -0.38
CA PRO A 63 4.38 7.86 -0.57
C PRO A 63 4.53 8.68 0.70
N THR A 64 4.52 10.00 0.55
CA THR A 64 4.38 10.93 1.69
C THR A 64 2.92 11.09 2.10
N GLU A 65 2.66 11.55 3.33
CA GLU A 65 1.31 11.86 3.81
C GLU A 65 0.53 12.75 2.83
N HIS A 66 1.18 13.78 2.28
CA HIS A 66 0.55 14.70 1.34
C HIS A 66 0.06 14.00 0.08
N GLU A 67 0.91 13.16 -0.52
CA GLU A 67 0.55 12.36 -1.71
C GLU A 67 -0.56 11.37 -1.42
N LEU A 68 -0.61 10.81 -0.20
CA LEU A 68 -1.69 9.94 0.24
C LEU A 68 -3.01 10.69 0.30
N ARG A 69 -3.04 11.89 0.89
CA ARG A 69 -4.26 12.71 0.97
C ARG A 69 -4.78 13.10 -0.41
N GLU A 70 -3.89 13.53 -1.31
CA GLU A 70 -4.25 13.85 -2.69
C GLU A 70 -4.78 12.64 -3.45
N CYS A 71 -4.16 11.46 -3.25
CA CYS A 71 -4.56 10.24 -3.95
C CYS A 71 -5.88 9.65 -3.42
N LEU A 72 -6.10 9.74 -2.11
CA LEU A 72 -7.25 9.17 -1.42
C LEU A 72 -8.41 10.15 -1.24
N ASN A 73 -8.28 11.40 -1.74
CA ASN A 73 -9.24 12.49 -1.58
C ASN A 73 -9.69 12.69 -0.12
N CYS A 74 -8.74 12.61 0.82
CA CYS A 74 -9.00 12.90 2.23
C CYS A 74 -8.89 14.43 2.44
N GLU A 75 -10.03 15.11 2.43
CA GLU A 75 -10.17 16.55 2.75
C GLU A 75 -10.32 16.81 4.25
#